data_AF-A0A800HAU9-F1
#
_entry.id   AF-A0A800HAU9-F1
#
_cell.length_a   1.000
_cell.length_b   1.000
_cell.length_c   1.000
_cell.angle_alpha   90.00
_cell.angle_beta   90.00
_cell.angle_gamma   90.00
#
_symmetry.space_group_name_H-M   'P 1'
#
loop_
_entity.id
_entity.type
_entity.pdbx_description
1 polymer ?
#
loop_
_entity_poly.entity_id
_entity_poly.type
_entity_poly.pdbx_seq_one_letter_code
_entity_poly.pdbx_strand_id
1 'polypeptide(L)'
;MNYGFVIDNRMCIGCHACTVACKSEHDVPIGVNRTHVKYIEKGEFPNNTREFSVHRCNHCADAPCVEICPTTALHNRADGIVDFDNDRCIGCKSCMQACPYDALYIDPETNTAAKCNYCAHKIDGGYEPACVVVCPVEAIISGDLDDTNSKIAQLVANEDTMTRKPEKMTDPNLYYVNGTNEMLDPNATEKDGKYLWSEQSAGVGHYAKYADKRLADSDTENLLVQLAMENSARAGKPIDQRAIDNVAKEIQQEVDSAKARRVYDSPSKGVLWGWEVPAYVWTKAIAT
;
A
#
# COMPACT_ATOMS: atom_id res chain seq x y z
N MET A 1 -8.58 -14.05 24.21
CA MET A 1 -8.21 -12.65 23.96
C MET A 1 -7.35 -12.66 22.75
N ASN A 2 -7.97 -12.30 21.63
CA ASN A 2 -7.38 -12.21 20.32
C ASN A 2 -7.78 -10.86 19.73
N TYR A 3 -6.89 -9.87 19.83
CA TYR A 3 -7.18 -8.52 19.38
C TYR A 3 -7.17 -8.42 17.86
N GLY A 4 -8.25 -7.88 17.30
CA GLY A 4 -8.40 -7.64 15.87
C GLY A 4 -8.95 -6.26 15.57
N PHE A 5 -8.95 -5.89 14.29
CA PHE A 5 -9.59 -4.67 13.82
C PHE A 5 -10.71 -5.01 12.83
N VAL A 6 -11.81 -4.25 12.91
CA VAL A 6 -12.80 -4.16 11.83
C VAL A 6 -12.79 -2.72 11.32
N ILE A 7 -12.73 -2.57 10.00
CA ILE A 7 -12.90 -1.30 9.32
C ILE A 7 -14.26 -1.32 8.62
N ASP A 8 -15.17 -0.45 9.04
CA ASP A 8 -16.46 -0.27 8.39
C ASP A 8 -16.34 0.75 7.24
N ASN A 9 -16.21 0.24 6.02
CA ASN A 9 -16.03 1.07 4.84
C ASN A 9 -17.32 1.82 4.45
N ARG A 10 -18.48 1.45 5.00
CA ARG A 10 -19.74 2.19 4.79
C ARG A 10 -19.69 3.56 5.46
N MET A 11 -18.93 3.67 6.55
CA MET A 11 -18.83 4.88 7.38
C MET A 11 -17.55 5.69 7.10
N CYS A 12 -16.50 5.06 6.57
CA CYS A 12 -15.21 5.72 6.39
C CYS A 12 -15.29 6.88 5.38
N ILE A 13 -15.04 8.11 5.86
CA ILE A 13 -15.02 9.33 5.02
C ILE A 13 -13.61 9.73 4.54
N GLY A 14 -12.60 8.92 4.82
CA GLY A 14 -11.23 9.18 4.39
C GLY A 14 -10.57 10.45 4.96
N CYS A 15 -10.95 10.91 6.15
CA CYS A 15 -10.45 12.17 6.73
C CYS A 15 -8.98 12.15 7.20
N HIS A 16 -8.28 11.01 7.11
CA HIS A 16 -6.90 10.81 7.58
C HIS A 16 -6.64 11.08 9.08
N ALA A 17 -7.68 11.29 9.91
CA ALA A 17 -7.53 11.49 11.35
C ALA A 17 -6.77 10.34 12.04
N CYS A 18 -7.06 9.09 11.64
CA CYS A 18 -6.38 7.90 12.15
C CYS A 18 -4.87 7.88 11.83
N THR A 19 -4.48 8.36 10.64
CA THR A 19 -3.07 8.48 10.22
C THR A 19 -2.35 9.50 11.11
N VAL A 20 -2.94 10.69 11.29
CA VAL A 20 -2.34 11.77 12.08
C VAL A 20 -2.24 11.41 13.56
N ALA A 21 -3.30 10.83 14.14
CA ALA A 21 -3.27 10.38 15.53
C ALA A 21 -2.21 9.31 15.76
N CYS A 22 -2.08 8.34 14.84
CA CYS A 22 -1.04 7.33 14.95
C CYS A 22 0.36 7.93 14.88
N LYS A 23 0.57 8.95 14.04
CA LYS A 23 1.85 9.67 13.98
C LYS A 23 2.15 10.40 15.28
N SER A 24 1.19 11.15 15.81
CA SER A 24 1.36 11.93 17.04
C SER A 24 1.55 11.04 18.27
N GLU A 25 0.91 9.87 18.31
CA GLU A 25 0.98 8.98 19.47
C GLU A 25 2.33 8.26 19.59
N HIS A 26 2.98 7.97 18.46
CA HIS A 26 4.23 7.18 18.43
C HIS A 26 5.41 7.96 17.85
N ASP A 27 5.29 9.28 17.74
CA ASP A 27 6.28 10.17 17.12
C ASP A 27 6.82 9.63 15.77
N VAL A 28 5.91 9.15 14.91
CA VAL A 28 6.30 8.48 13.65
C VAL A 28 6.97 9.48 12.71
N PRO A 29 8.19 9.20 12.21
CA PRO A 29 8.93 10.12 11.36
C PRO A 29 8.20 10.52 10.06
N ILE A 30 8.66 11.62 9.47
CA ILE A 30 8.17 12.10 8.18
C ILE A 30 8.54 11.07 7.08
N GLY A 31 7.62 10.85 6.13
CA GLY A 31 7.83 9.93 5.00
C GLY A 31 7.48 8.46 5.28
N VAL A 32 7.18 8.09 6.52
CA VAL A 32 6.71 6.75 6.91
C VAL A 32 5.39 6.82 7.67
N ASN A 33 4.61 5.73 7.63
CA ASN A 33 3.27 5.64 8.24
C ASN A 33 3.05 4.21 8.78
N ARG A 34 2.46 4.08 9.98
CA ARG A 34 2.00 2.79 10.53
C ARG A 34 0.59 2.40 10.08
N THR A 35 -0.24 3.40 9.79
CA THR A 35 -1.57 3.27 9.17
C THR A 35 -1.71 4.37 8.11
N HIS A 36 -2.39 4.09 7.02
CA HIS A 36 -2.65 5.07 5.96
C HIS A 36 -4.03 4.84 5.35
N VAL A 37 -4.56 5.87 4.68
CA VAL A 37 -5.84 5.79 3.97
C VAL A 37 -5.53 5.84 2.48
N LYS A 38 -6.07 4.87 1.73
CA LYS A 38 -6.09 4.88 0.27
C LYS A 38 -7.52 5.17 -0.20
N TYR A 39 -7.64 5.75 -1.38
CA TYR A 39 -8.94 5.91 -2.00
C TYR A 39 -8.88 5.72 -3.51
N ILE A 40 -9.98 5.18 -4.01
CA ILE A 40 -10.20 4.90 -5.42
C ILE A 40 -11.49 5.59 -5.86
N GLU A 41 -11.53 6.00 -7.11
CA GLU A 41 -12.73 6.49 -7.77
C GLU A 41 -13.26 5.42 -8.71
N LYS A 42 -14.58 5.28 -8.76
CA LYS A 42 -15.29 4.38 -9.68
C LYS A 42 -16.38 5.14 -10.42
N GLY A 43 -16.70 4.67 -11.61
CA GLY A 43 -17.75 5.26 -12.44
C GLY A 43 -17.35 6.57 -13.09
N GLU A 44 -18.30 7.14 -13.81
CA GLU A 44 -18.13 8.35 -14.62
C GLU A 44 -19.12 9.42 -14.18
N PHE A 45 -18.75 10.68 -14.35
CA PHE A 45 -19.64 11.80 -14.03
C PHE A 45 -20.97 11.69 -14.83
N PRO A 46 -22.14 11.88 -14.19
CA PRO A 46 -22.37 12.30 -12.80
C PRO A 46 -22.48 11.16 -11.78
N ASN A 47 -22.40 9.90 -12.22
CA ASN A 47 -22.55 8.70 -11.40
C ASN A 47 -21.19 8.14 -10.97
N ASN A 48 -20.34 8.98 -10.40
CA ASN A 48 -19.04 8.58 -9.86
C ASN A 48 -19.08 8.43 -8.35
N THR A 49 -18.33 7.47 -7.83
CA THR A 49 -18.21 7.19 -6.40
C THR A 49 -16.74 7.19 -5.99
N ARG A 50 -16.47 7.51 -4.72
CA ARG A 50 -15.14 7.39 -4.13
C ARG A 50 -15.20 6.45 -2.93
N GLU A 51 -14.31 5.48 -2.91
CA GLU A 51 -14.22 4.49 -1.84
C GLU A 51 -12.93 4.70 -1.05
N PHE A 52 -13.01 4.65 0.28
CA PHE A 52 -11.89 4.88 1.19
C PHE A 52 -11.54 3.59 1.94
N SER A 53 -10.27 3.18 1.88
CA SER A 53 -9.75 2.01 2.59
C SER A 53 -8.64 2.40 3.55
N VAL A 54 -8.72 1.92 4.78
CA VAL A 54 -7.67 2.13 5.79
C VAL A 54 -6.76 0.90 5.81
N HIS A 55 -5.48 1.09 5.54
CA HIS A 55 -4.48 0.02 5.50
C HIS A 55 -3.47 0.15 6.63
N ARG A 56 -3.15 -0.98 7.27
CA ARG A 56 -2.21 -1.11 8.40
C ARG A 56 -1.70 -2.55 8.51
N CYS A 57 -0.92 -2.85 9.54
CA CYS A 57 -0.58 -4.24 9.87
C CYS A 57 -1.85 -5.02 10.23
N ASN A 58 -2.01 -6.21 9.66
CA ASN A 58 -3.18 -7.04 9.91
C ASN A 58 -3.10 -7.84 11.21
N HIS A 59 -1.95 -7.82 11.91
CA HIS A 59 -1.70 -8.66 13.09
C HIS A 59 -2.09 -10.13 12.88
N CYS A 60 -1.64 -10.68 11.75
CA CYS A 60 -1.81 -12.06 11.31
C CYS A 60 -1.56 -13.08 12.43
N ALA A 61 -2.44 -14.07 12.56
CA ALA A 61 -2.21 -15.20 13.47
C ALA A 61 -1.04 -16.07 12.97
N ASP A 62 -0.97 -16.30 11.65
CA ASP A 62 0.19 -16.87 10.97
C ASP A 62 1.04 -15.75 10.34
N ALA A 63 2.00 -15.24 11.12
CA ALA A 63 2.78 -14.05 10.78
C ALA A 63 4.14 -14.40 10.15
N PRO A 64 4.28 -14.41 8.80
CA PRO A 64 5.55 -14.77 8.15
C PRO A 64 6.69 -13.79 8.46
N CYS A 65 6.36 -12.57 8.88
CA CYS A 65 7.35 -11.59 9.32
C CYS A 65 8.00 -11.94 10.67
N VAL A 66 7.32 -12.70 11.53
CA VAL A 66 7.87 -13.24 12.78
C VAL A 66 8.78 -14.42 12.47
N GLU A 67 8.32 -15.37 11.63
CA GLU A 67 9.08 -16.57 11.28
C GLU A 67 10.43 -16.25 10.61
N ILE A 68 10.47 -15.26 9.72
CA ILE A 68 11.69 -14.90 9.00
C ILE A 68 12.69 -14.10 9.86
N CYS A 69 12.31 -13.65 11.06
CA CYS A 69 13.12 -12.73 11.85
C CYS A 69 14.29 -13.46 12.52
N PRO A 70 15.56 -13.24 12.13
CA PRO A 70 16.69 -14.00 12.66
C PRO A 70 17.00 -13.67 14.13
N THR A 71 16.60 -12.49 14.60
CA THR A 71 16.87 -12.02 15.97
C THR A 71 15.66 -12.11 16.89
N THR A 72 14.53 -12.64 16.41
CA THR A 72 13.27 -12.68 17.18
C THR A 72 12.86 -11.28 17.69
N ALA A 73 13.15 -10.25 16.90
CA ALA A 73 12.72 -8.88 17.19
C ALA A 73 11.19 -8.76 17.03
N LEU A 74 10.64 -9.34 15.97
CA LEU A 74 9.20 -9.51 15.80
C LEU A 74 8.72 -10.75 16.54
N HIS A 75 7.59 -10.64 17.22
CA HIS A 75 7.03 -11.75 18.00
C HIS A 75 5.50 -11.64 18.11
N ASN A 76 4.85 -12.79 18.30
CA ASN A 76 3.43 -12.85 18.60
C ASN A 76 3.22 -12.76 20.11
N ARG A 77 2.38 -11.83 20.56
CA ARG A 77 1.90 -11.78 21.94
C ARG A 77 0.77 -12.81 22.13
N ALA A 78 0.51 -13.18 23.39
CA ALA A 78 -0.55 -14.12 23.75
C ALA A 78 -1.98 -13.59 23.46
N ASP A 79 -2.10 -12.28 23.25
CA ASP A 79 -3.35 -11.56 23.01
C ASP A 79 -3.65 -11.35 21.50
N GLY A 80 -2.91 -12.00 20.59
CA GLY A 80 -3.07 -11.88 19.14
C GLY A 80 -2.30 -10.72 18.50
N ILE A 81 -1.69 -9.83 19.30
CA ILE A 81 -0.91 -8.71 18.77
C ILE A 81 0.46 -9.19 18.29
N VAL A 82 0.72 -9.11 16.98
CA VAL A 82 2.10 -9.16 16.47
C VAL A 82 2.81 -7.87 16.88
N ASP A 83 3.87 -7.93 17.68
CA ASP A 83 4.62 -6.76 18.16
C ASP A 83 6.11 -6.84 17.78
N PHE A 84 6.90 -5.82 18.12
CA PHE A 84 8.32 -5.75 17.81
C PHE A 84 9.16 -5.13 18.93
N ASP A 85 10.38 -5.64 19.08
CA ASP A 85 11.41 -5.16 20.00
C ASP A 85 12.52 -4.48 19.18
N ASN A 86 12.68 -3.17 19.39
CA ASN A 86 13.67 -2.37 18.69
C ASN A 86 15.11 -2.71 19.09
N ASP A 87 15.35 -3.09 20.35
CA ASP A 87 16.69 -3.36 20.87
C ASP A 87 17.29 -4.64 20.29
N ARG A 88 16.43 -5.56 19.86
CA ARG A 88 16.82 -6.80 19.15
C ARG A 88 16.89 -6.65 17.64
N CYS A 89 16.38 -5.55 17.09
CA CYS A 89 16.28 -5.38 15.65
C CYS A 89 17.62 -4.96 15.05
N ILE A 90 18.11 -5.73 14.06
CA ILE A 90 19.36 -5.44 13.34
C ILE A 90 19.16 -4.76 11.98
N GLY A 91 17.94 -4.32 11.65
CA GLY A 91 17.66 -3.58 10.41
C GLY A 91 17.86 -4.38 9.11
N CYS A 92 17.82 -5.72 9.16
CA CYS A 92 18.12 -6.59 8.01
C CYS A 92 17.06 -6.58 6.89
N LYS A 93 15.87 -6.04 7.14
CA LYS A 93 14.73 -5.91 6.21
C LYS A 93 14.08 -7.23 5.76
N SER A 94 14.47 -8.38 6.30
CA SER A 94 13.85 -9.68 5.95
C SER A 94 12.34 -9.71 6.21
N CYS A 95 11.89 -9.12 7.32
CA CYS A 95 10.48 -9.02 7.66
C CYS A 95 9.66 -8.19 6.66
N MET A 96 10.28 -7.22 5.98
CA MET A 96 9.64 -6.46 4.91
C MET A 96 9.44 -7.32 3.65
N GLN A 97 10.33 -8.29 3.41
CA GLN A 97 10.22 -9.24 2.29
C GLN A 97 9.10 -10.24 2.52
N ALA A 98 8.96 -10.69 3.77
CA ALA A 98 7.97 -11.69 4.14
C ALA A 98 6.55 -11.12 4.24
N CYS A 99 6.39 -9.84 4.60
CA CYS A 99 5.06 -9.26 4.78
C CYS A 99 4.37 -9.03 3.43
N PRO A 100 3.23 -9.71 3.16
CA PRO A 100 2.54 -9.54 1.89
C PRO A 100 1.76 -8.22 1.80
N TYR A 101 1.73 -7.42 2.87
CA TYR A 101 0.87 -6.23 3.00
C TYR A 101 1.62 -4.90 2.94
N ASP A 102 2.96 -4.94 2.82
CA ASP A 102 3.83 -3.76 2.89
C ASP A 102 3.61 -2.93 4.17
N ALA A 103 3.29 -3.62 5.28
CA ALA A 103 2.95 -2.97 6.55
C ALA A 103 4.17 -2.57 7.39
N LEU A 104 5.37 -3.02 7.00
CA LEU A 104 6.62 -2.71 7.68
C LEU A 104 7.44 -1.69 6.90
N TYR A 105 8.16 -0.84 7.63
CA TYR A 105 9.14 0.08 7.08
C TYR A 105 10.41 0.07 7.94
N ILE A 106 11.52 0.57 7.40
CA ILE A 106 12.67 0.93 8.24
C ILE A 106 12.48 2.35 8.72
N ASP A 107 12.49 2.50 10.03
CA ASP A 107 12.45 3.79 10.70
C ASP A 107 13.74 4.56 10.37
N PRO A 108 13.64 5.77 9.81
CA PRO A 108 14.82 6.52 9.36
C PRO A 108 15.70 7.04 10.51
N GLU A 109 15.16 7.11 11.73
CA GLU A 109 15.88 7.65 12.89
C GLU A 109 16.58 6.52 13.65
N THR A 110 15.90 5.40 13.86
CA THR A 110 16.44 4.26 14.62
C THR A 110 17.11 3.19 13.75
N ASN A 111 16.89 3.20 12.43
CA ASN A 111 17.31 2.16 11.48
C ASN A 111 16.76 0.75 11.80
N THR A 112 15.71 0.68 12.62
CA THR A 112 15.03 -0.58 12.97
C THR A 112 13.77 -0.76 12.12
N ALA A 113 13.28 -2.00 12.05
CA ALA A 113 12.01 -2.29 11.39
C ALA A 113 10.85 -1.89 12.31
N ALA A 114 9.95 -1.05 11.82
CA ALA A 114 8.78 -0.57 12.55
C ALA A 114 7.49 -0.83 11.76
N LYS A 115 6.38 -0.92 12.50
CA LYS A 115 5.02 -1.14 11.96
C LYS A 115 3.97 -0.73 12.98
N CYS A 116 2.69 -0.92 12.65
CA CYS A 116 1.62 -0.87 13.64
C CYS A 116 1.86 -1.95 14.74
N ASN A 117 1.84 -1.51 16.00
CA ASN A 117 1.94 -2.34 17.21
C ASN A 117 0.60 -2.41 17.95
N TYR A 118 -0.53 -2.14 17.27
CA TYR A 118 -1.86 -2.09 17.86
C TYR A 118 -2.02 -1.07 19.02
N CYS A 119 -1.08 -0.11 19.17
CA CYS A 119 -0.96 0.72 20.38
C CYS A 119 -0.89 -0.15 21.66
N ALA A 120 -0.07 -1.20 21.66
CA ALA A 120 0.08 -2.11 22.80
C ALA A 120 0.26 -1.38 24.14
N HIS A 121 1.01 -0.29 24.16
CA HIS A 121 1.22 0.57 25.34
C HIS A 121 -0.08 1.19 25.91
N LYS A 122 -1.11 1.39 25.08
CA LYS A 122 -2.44 1.83 25.49
C LYS A 122 -3.34 0.68 25.93
N ILE A 123 -3.31 -0.42 25.18
CA ILE A 123 -4.08 -1.63 25.48
C ILE A 123 -3.68 -2.21 26.83
N ASP A 124 -2.38 -2.24 27.14
CA ASP A 124 -1.84 -2.69 28.42
C ASP A 124 -2.34 -1.81 29.59
N GLY A 125 -2.74 -0.55 29.30
CA GLY A 125 -3.38 0.38 30.24
C GLY A 125 -4.91 0.35 30.23
N GLY A 126 -5.54 -0.52 29.44
CA GLY A 126 -7.00 -0.63 29.30
C GLY A 126 -7.64 0.44 28.40
N TYR A 127 -6.85 1.15 27.60
CA TYR A 127 -7.34 2.15 26.65
C TYR A 127 -7.43 1.61 25.23
N GLU A 128 -8.31 2.19 24.42
CA GLU A 128 -8.39 1.86 22.99
C GLU A 128 -7.22 2.46 22.18
N PRO A 129 -6.88 1.88 21.01
CA PRO A 129 -5.86 2.42 20.12
C PRO A 129 -6.18 3.86 19.68
N ALA A 130 -5.15 4.71 19.54
CA ALA A 130 -5.33 6.12 19.19
C ALA A 130 -6.13 6.35 17.89
N CYS A 131 -5.99 5.44 16.92
CA CYS A 131 -6.73 5.50 15.66
C CYS A 131 -8.23 5.19 15.79
N VAL A 132 -8.65 4.45 16.82
CA VAL A 132 -10.05 4.16 17.14
C VAL A 132 -10.66 5.39 17.80
N VAL A 133 -10.01 5.89 18.86
CA VAL A 133 -10.47 7.04 19.66
C VAL A 133 -10.66 8.30 18.81
N VAL A 134 -9.81 8.55 17.81
CA VAL A 134 -9.89 9.76 16.98
C VAL A 134 -10.93 9.68 15.86
N CYS A 135 -11.52 8.51 15.58
CA CYS A 135 -12.36 8.34 14.41
C CYS A 135 -13.72 9.04 14.59
N PRO A 136 -14.03 10.13 13.86
CA PRO A 136 -15.25 10.91 14.11
C PRO A 136 -16.53 10.17 13.70
N VAL A 137 -16.38 9.13 12.87
CA VAL A 137 -17.47 8.32 12.31
C VAL A 137 -17.43 6.89 12.85
N GLU A 138 -16.58 6.59 13.84
CA GLU A 138 -16.45 5.26 14.46
C GLU A 138 -16.25 4.10 13.46
N ALA A 139 -15.66 4.39 12.29
CA ALA A 139 -15.43 3.39 11.24
C ALA A 139 -14.31 2.39 11.57
N ILE A 140 -13.49 2.66 12.59
CA ILE A 140 -12.38 1.79 13.00
C ILE A 140 -12.73 1.23 14.37
N ILE A 141 -12.86 -0.09 14.45
CA ILE A 141 -13.32 -0.79 15.65
C ILE A 141 -12.24 -1.77 16.08
N SER A 142 -11.89 -1.73 17.36
CA SER A 142 -10.92 -2.61 18.01
C SER A 142 -11.64 -3.44 19.07
N GLY A 143 -11.19 -4.67 19.29
CA GLY A 143 -11.73 -5.53 20.33
C GLY A 143 -11.20 -6.94 20.27
N ASP A 144 -11.70 -7.78 21.17
CA ASP A 144 -11.41 -9.22 21.22
C ASP A 144 -12.31 -9.97 20.25
N LEU A 145 -11.71 -10.66 19.27
CA LEU A 145 -12.39 -11.49 18.29
C LEU A 145 -12.98 -12.77 18.91
N ASP A 146 -12.43 -13.24 20.03
CA ASP A 146 -12.91 -14.46 20.70
C ASP A 146 -14.15 -14.19 21.58
N ASP A 147 -14.37 -12.94 22.00
CA ASP A 147 -15.52 -12.57 22.83
C ASP A 147 -16.74 -12.29 21.95
N THR A 148 -17.71 -13.19 21.96
CA THR A 148 -18.97 -13.09 21.20
C THR A 148 -19.81 -11.85 21.54
N ASN A 149 -19.59 -11.23 22.70
CA ASN A 149 -20.28 -9.99 23.08
C ASN A 149 -19.58 -8.74 22.57
N SER A 150 -18.36 -8.85 22.03
CA SER A 150 -17.62 -7.71 21.52
C SER A 150 -18.25 -7.20 20.22
N LYS A 151 -18.21 -5.87 20.03
CA LYS A 151 -18.71 -5.23 18.80
C LYS A 151 -18.00 -5.81 17.56
N ILE A 152 -16.72 -6.15 17.68
CA ILE A 152 -15.94 -6.69 16.58
C ILE A 152 -16.38 -8.11 16.19
N ALA A 153 -16.56 -9.03 17.15
CA ALA A 153 -16.99 -10.39 16.86
C ALA A 153 -18.40 -10.41 16.26
N GLN A 154 -19.29 -9.53 16.74
CA GLN A 154 -20.63 -9.39 16.17
C GLN A 154 -20.61 -8.87 14.73
N LEU A 155 -19.74 -7.91 14.40
CA LEU A 155 -19.63 -7.42 13.03
C LEU A 155 -19.06 -8.48 12.10
N VAL A 156 -18.02 -9.19 12.52
CA VAL A 156 -17.42 -10.27 11.72
C VAL A 156 -18.41 -11.41 11.49
N ALA A 157 -19.25 -11.74 12.47
CA ALA A 157 -20.22 -12.83 12.36
C ALA A 157 -21.48 -12.47 11.55
N ASN A 158 -21.92 -11.21 11.57
CA ASN A 158 -23.21 -10.80 11.01
C ASN A 158 -23.11 -10.04 9.67
N GLU A 159 -21.95 -9.50 9.33
CA GLU A 159 -21.75 -8.70 8.11
C GLU A 159 -20.88 -9.45 7.09
N ASP A 160 -20.99 -9.09 5.81
CA ASP A 160 -20.08 -9.57 4.78
C ASP A 160 -18.71 -8.89 4.95
N THR A 161 -17.72 -9.67 5.37
CA THR A 161 -16.36 -9.17 5.67
C THR A 161 -15.33 -9.74 4.71
N MET A 162 -14.38 -8.89 4.32
CA MET A 162 -13.24 -9.26 3.49
C MET A 162 -11.93 -9.05 4.24
N THR A 163 -10.93 -9.87 3.90
CA THR A 163 -9.54 -9.69 4.34
C THR A 163 -8.64 -9.42 3.14
N ARG A 164 -7.49 -8.79 3.36
CA ARG A 164 -6.51 -8.57 2.28
C ARG A 164 -5.71 -9.84 2.00
N LYS A 165 -5.50 -10.11 0.70
CA LYS A 165 -4.68 -11.22 0.17
C LYS A 165 -4.97 -12.57 0.87
N PRO A 166 -6.22 -13.05 0.87
CA PRO A 166 -6.57 -14.33 1.50
C PRO A 166 -5.77 -15.51 0.93
N GLU A 167 -5.32 -15.43 -0.33
CA GLU A 167 -4.47 -16.43 -0.99
C GLU A 167 -3.09 -16.63 -0.33
N LYS A 168 -2.68 -15.73 0.57
CA LYS A 168 -1.43 -15.84 1.33
C LYS A 168 -1.56 -16.63 2.63
N MET A 169 -2.77 -17.02 3.02
CA MET A 169 -3.05 -17.89 4.18
C MET A 169 -2.43 -17.43 5.51
N THR A 170 -2.20 -16.12 5.69
CA THR A 170 -1.59 -15.58 6.93
C THR A 170 -2.60 -15.40 8.07
N ASP A 171 -3.84 -15.84 7.90
CA ASP A 171 -4.97 -15.65 8.84
C ASP A 171 -5.05 -14.23 9.47
N PRO A 172 -5.48 -13.20 8.69
CA PRO A 172 -5.42 -11.81 9.10
C PRO A 172 -6.48 -11.45 10.17
N ASN A 173 -6.06 -10.81 11.27
CA ASN A 173 -6.97 -10.24 12.30
C ASN A 173 -7.46 -8.82 11.93
N LEU A 174 -7.56 -8.49 10.65
CA LEU A 174 -8.06 -7.21 10.13
C LEU A 174 -9.10 -7.47 9.05
N TYR A 175 -10.34 -7.12 9.36
CA TYR A 175 -11.51 -7.35 8.52
C TYR A 175 -12.06 -6.03 7.99
N TYR A 176 -12.62 -6.06 6.79
CA TYR A 176 -13.23 -4.93 6.11
C TYR A 176 -14.71 -5.23 5.84
N VAL A 177 -15.62 -4.46 6.44
CA VAL A 177 -17.06 -4.51 6.11
C VAL A 177 -17.29 -3.66 4.86
N ASN A 178 -18.03 -4.20 3.88
CA ASN A 178 -18.25 -3.54 2.59
C ASN A 178 -16.92 -3.19 1.88
N GLY A 179 -15.93 -4.09 1.97
CA GLY A 179 -14.72 -4.03 1.16
C GLY A 179 -15.02 -4.36 -0.29
N THR A 180 -14.32 -3.73 -1.23
CA THR A 180 -14.33 -4.12 -2.64
C THR A 180 -12.95 -4.62 -3.05
N ASN A 181 -12.88 -5.45 -4.11
CA ASN A 181 -11.61 -5.97 -4.58
C ASN A 181 -10.65 -4.85 -4.99
N GLU A 182 -11.18 -3.80 -5.62
CA GLU A 182 -10.40 -2.64 -6.09
C GLU A 182 -9.79 -1.84 -4.93
N MET A 183 -10.41 -1.86 -3.75
CA MET A 183 -9.88 -1.20 -2.56
C MET A 183 -8.73 -1.98 -1.93
N LEU A 184 -8.84 -3.32 -1.91
CA LEU A 184 -8.00 -4.19 -1.10
C LEU A 184 -6.82 -4.77 -1.88
N ASP A 185 -7.01 -5.05 -3.17
CA ASP A 185 -5.98 -5.50 -4.09
C ASP A 185 -5.38 -4.31 -4.85
N PRO A 186 -4.09 -4.00 -4.62
CA PRO A 186 -3.40 -3.00 -5.40
C PRO A 186 -3.43 -3.29 -6.92
N ASN A 187 -3.43 -4.55 -7.33
CA ASN A 187 -3.33 -4.89 -8.76
C ASN A 187 -4.66 -4.80 -9.50
N ALA A 188 -5.78 -4.56 -8.80
CA ALA A 188 -7.11 -4.51 -9.40
C ALA A 188 -7.39 -3.23 -10.20
N THR A 189 -6.57 -2.19 -10.05
CA THR A 189 -6.69 -0.91 -10.76
C THR A 189 -5.45 -0.65 -11.59
N GLU A 190 -5.63 -0.17 -12.82
CA GLU A 190 -4.51 0.25 -13.66
C GLU A 190 -3.75 1.43 -13.01
N LYS A 191 -2.43 1.44 -13.18
CA LYS A 191 -1.59 2.55 -12.74
C LYS A 191 -1.70 3.66 -13.80
N ASP A 192 -2.62 4.59 -13.58
CA ASP A 192 -2.68 5.81 -14.37
C ASP A 192 -1.46 6.69 -14.05
N GLY A 193 -0.89 7.35 -15.06
CA GLY A 193 0.46 7.93 -14.99
C GLY A 193 0.64 9.08 -14.00
N LYS A 194 1.89 9.28 -13.53
CA LYS A 194 2.44 10.47 -12.87
C LYS A 194 1.43 11.38 -12.19
N TYR A 195 1.02 11.02 -10.97
CA TYR A 195 0.36 11.95 -10.08
C TYR A 195 1.31 13.11 -9.73
N LEU A 196 0.89 14.34 -10.06
CA LEU A 196 1.64 15.59 -9.89
C LEU A 196 2.22 15.79 -8.47
N TRP A 197 1.60 15.19 -7.44
CA TRP A 197 1.93 15.43 -6.03
C TRP A 197 2.30 14.20 -5.21
N SER A 198 2.11 12.98 -5.74
CA SER A 198 2.29 11.73 -4.98
C SER A 198 3.20 10.69 -5.65
N GLU A 199 3.59 10.90 -6.91
CA GLU A 199 4.47 9.96 -7.59
C GLU A 199 5.95 10.34 -7.39
N GLN A 200 6.72 9.42 -6.79
CA GLN A 200 8.16 9.53 -6.64
C GLN A 200 8.83 8.69 -7.75
N SER A 201 8.68 9.14 -9.00
CA SER A 201 9.12 8.41 -10.20
C SER A 201 10.64 8.40 -10.41
N ALA A 202 11.38 9.22 -9.66
CA ALA A 202 12.83 9.34 -9.74
C ALA A 202 13.49 8.87 -8.44
N GLY A 203 14.56 8.08 -8.60
CA GLY A 203 15.10 7.17 -7.58
C GLY A 203 15.42 7.77 -6.21
N VAL A 204 15.43 6.92 -5.19
CA VAL A 204 15.83 7.29 -3.82
C VAL A 204 17.32 7.04 -3.57
N GLY A 205 17.93 7.88 -2.73
CA GLY A 205 19.28 7.68 -2.21
C GLY A 205 20.39 8.49 -2.90
N HIS A 206 21.64 8.14 -2.60
CA HIS A 206 22.86 8.86 -3.01
C HIS A 206 22.99 9.08 -4.53
N TYR A 207 22.25 8.30 -5.33
CA TYR A 207 22.26 8.31 -6.80
C TYR A 207 21.05 9.01 -7.44
N ALA A 208 20.10 9.55 -6.65
CA ALA A 208 18.96 10.30 -7.18
C ALA A 208 19.41 11.45 -8.09
N LYS A 209 20.39 12.23 -7.63
CA LYS A 209 21.03 13.31 -8.40
C LYS A 209 21.74 12.81 -9.66
N TYR A 210 22.20 11.56 -9.69
CA TYR A 210 22.87 10.97 -10.85
C TYR A 210 21.86 10.52 -11.91
N ALA A 211 20.73 9.94 -11.49
CA ALA A 211 19.62 9.59 -12.36
C ALA A 211 18.99 10.83 -13.01
N ASP A 212 18.74 11.89 -12.22
CA ASP A 212 18.21 13.16 -12.73
C ASP A 212 19.16 13.82 -13.75
N LYS A 213 20.48 13.74 -13.51
CA LYS A 213 21.49 14.28 -14.43
C LYS A 213 21.50 13.55 -15.77
N ARG A 214 21.36 12.22 -15.75
CA ARG A 214 21.32 11.41 -16.98
C ARG A 214 20.01 11.55 -17.75
N LEU A 215 18.90 11.81 -17.07
CA LEU A 215 17.62 12.13 -17.70
C LEU A 215 17.66 13.49 -18.39
N ALA A 216 18.30 14.49 -17.77
CA ALA A 216 18.56 15.78 -18.39
C ALA A 216 19.51 15.69 -19.60
N ASP A 217 20.45 14.73 -19.57
CA ASP A 217 21.37 14.46 -20.69
C ASP A 217 20.75 13.56 -21.77
N SER A 218 19.63 12.87 -21.49
CA SER A 218 18.92 12.04 -22.47
C SER A 218 17.85 12.87 -23.18
N ASP A 219 18.19 13.33 -24.38
CA ASP A 219 17.28 14.06 -25.27
C ASP A 219 16.26 13.08 -25.90
N THR A 220 15.32 12.64 -25.06
CA THR A 220 14.32 11.61 -25.38
C THR A 220 13.33 12.07 -26.45
N GLU A 221 13.05 13.38 -26.52
CA GLU A 221 12.24 13.96 -27.60
C GLU A 221 12.96 13.88 -28.94
N ASN A 222 14.25 14.22 -29.00
CA ASN A 222 15.03 14.08 -30.24
C ASN A 222 15.16 12.62 -30.68
N LEU A 223 15.25 11.65 -29.75
CA LEU A 223 15.32 10.24 -30.08
C LEU A 223 14.02 9.70 -30.70
N LEU A 224 12.85 10.09 -30.15
CA LEU A 224 11.54 9.72 -30.67
C LEU A 224 11.27 10.35 -32.04
N VAL A 225 11.65 11.62 -32.22
CA VAL A 225 11.57 12.31 -33.51
C VAL A 225 12.50 11.67 -34.53
N GLN A 226 13.73 11.31 -34.15
CA GLN A 226 14.69 10.66 -35.03
C GLN A 226 14.23 9.25 -35.44
N LEU A 227 13.69 8.45 -34.52
CA LEU A 227 13.09 7.14 -34.80
C LEU A 227 11.87 7.25 -35.72
N ALA A 228 11.00 8.26 -35.50
CA ALA A 228 9.85 8.52 -36.36
C ALA A 228 10.28 8.96 -37.78
N MET A 229 11.32 9.79 -37.89
CA MET A 229 11.89 10.22 -39.17
C MET A 229 12.57 9.06 -39.92
N GLU A 230 13.33 8.20 -39.23
CA GLU A 230 13.97 7.02 -39.83
C GLU A 230 12.95 5.99 -40.33
N ASN A 231 11.88 5.74 -39.57
CA ASN A 231 10.79 4.87 -40.02
C ASN A 231 10.03 5.45 -41.22
N SER A 232 9.78 6.76 -41.23
CA SER A 232 9.14 7.45 -42.35
C SER A 232 10.00 7.40 -43.62
N ALA A 233 11.32 7.64 -43.48
CA ALA A 233 12.29 7.54 -44.58
C ALA A 233 12.41 6.12 -45.14
N ARG A 234 12.34 5.08 -44.29
CA ARG A 234 12.33 3.68 -44.73
C ARG A 234 11.04 3.27 -45.43
N ALA A 235 9.89 3.81 -45.00
CA ALA A 235 8.58 3.45 -45.53
C ALA A 235 8.13 4.26 -46.75
N GLY A 236 8.79 5.40 -47.04
CA GLY A 236 8.55 6.22 -48.23
C GLY A 236 7.18 6.91 -48.27
N LYS A 237 6.50 7.08 -47.12
CA LYS A 237 5.16 7.71 -47.02
C LYS A 237 5.26 9.10 -46.38
N PRO A 238 4.58 10.13 -46.91
CA PRO A 238 4.52 11.45 -46.28
C PRO A 238 3.75 11.38 -44.95
N ILE A 239 4.14 12.23 -43.99
CA ILE A 239 3.55 12.27 -42.63
C ILE A 239 2.07 12.67 -42.75
N ASP A 240 1.17 11.72 -42.48
CA ASP A 240 -0.27 11.85 -42.66
C ASP A 240 -0.92 12.39 -41.36
N GLN A 241 -1.65 13.51 -41.45
CA GLN A 241 -2.35 14.15 -40.32
C GLN A 241 -3.44 13.26 -39.69
N ARG A 242 -3.81 12.14 -40.32
CA ARG A 242 -4.75 11.14 -39.78
C ARG A 242 -4.24 10.31 -38.60
N ALA A 243 -2.94 10.35 -38.29
CA ALA A 243 -2.40 9.66 -37.12
C ALA A 243 -2.86 10.30 -35.79
N ILE A 244 -3.22 11.59 -35.80
CA ILE A 244 -3.63 12.33 -34.59
C ILE A 244 -5.10 12.01 -34.22
N ASP A 245 -5.97 11.85 -35.21
CA ASP A 245 -7.40 11.57 -34.99
C ASP A 245 -7.67 10.15 -34.45
N ASN A 246 -6.82 9.18 -34.82
CA ASN A 246 -6.94 7.81 -34.33
C ASN A 246 -6.48 7.70 -32.86
N VAL A 247 -5.43 8.43 -32.48
CA VAL A 247 -4.96 8.50 -31.09
C VAL A 247 -6.02 9.17 -30.20
N ALA A 248 -6.68 10.22 -30.68
CA ALA A 248 -7.78 10.86 -29.94
C ALA A 248 -8.97 9.91 -29.72
N LYS A 249 -9.29 9.07 -30.71
CA LYS A 249 -10.36 8.05 -30.58
C LYS A 249 -9.97 6.85 -29.72
N GLU A 250 -8.72 6.41 -29.76
CA GLU A 250 -8.20 5.35 -28.89
C GLU A 250 -8.15 5.82 -27.42
N ILE A 251 -7.74 7.07 -27.16
CA ILE A 251 -7.84 7.70 -25.84
C ILE A 251 -9.30 7.77 -25.39
N GLN A 252 -10.23 8.15 -26.27
CA GLN A 252 -11.65 8.20 -25.92
C GLN A 252 -12.23 6.80 -25.59
N GLN A 253 -11.83 5.76 -26.33
CA GLN A 253 -12.28 4.38 -26.10
C GLN A 253 -11.66 3.71 -24.88
N GLU A 254 -10.43 4.07 -24.48
CA GLU A 254 -9.85 3.62 -23.21
C GLU A 254 -10.48 4.32 -21.99
N VAL A 255 -10.91 5.57 -22.16
CA VAL A 255 -11.60 6.38 -21.12
C VAL A 255 -13.03 5.89 -20.86
N ASP A 256 -13.73 5.32 -21.86
CA ASP A 256 -15.11 4.80 -21.76
C ASP A 256 -15.22 3.44 -21.01
N SER A 257 -14.13 2.95 -20.40
CA SER A 257 -14.20 1.78 -19.54
C SER A 257 -14.38 2.23 -18.09
N ALA A 258 -15.50 1.83 -17.47
CA ALA A 258 -15.88 2.08 -16.07
C ALA A 258 -14.93 1.43 -15.03
N LYS A 259 -13.63 1.51 -15.25
CA LYS A 259 -12.57 0.93 -14.45
C LYS A 259 -12.29 1.84 -13.26
N ALA A 260 -12.09 1.22 -12.10
CA ALA A 260 -11.69 1.94 -10.91
C ALA A 260 -10.33 2.60 -11.13
N ARG A 261 -10.25 3.91 -10.87
CA ARG A 261 -9.03 4.71 -10.99
C ARG A 261 -8.49 5.01 -9.60
N ARG A 262 -7.20 4.83 -9.42
CA ARG A 262 -6.50 5.35 -8.23
C ARG A 262 -6.47 6.87 -8.31
N VAL A 263 -6.63 7.55 -7.19
CA VAL A 263 -6.47 9.02 -7.13
C VAL A 263 -5.30 9.39 -6.25
N TYR A 264 -5.08 8.61 -5.20
CA TYR A 264 -3.96 8.78 -4.30
C TYR A 264 -3.57 7.41 -3.75
N ASP A 265 -2.36 6.99 -4.11
CA ASP A 265 -1.69 5.89 -3.43
C ASP A 265 -0.61 6.48 -2.53
N SER A 266 -0.27 5.77 -1.45
CA SER A 266 0.95 6.06 -0.71
C SER A 266 2.11 6.05 -1.72
N PRO A 267 3.07 7.00 -1.67
CA PRO A 267 4.08 7.13 -2.71
C PRO A 267 4.67 5.77 -3.03
N SER A 268 4.59 5.36 -4.30
CA SER A 268 5.29 4.17 -4.74
C SER A 268 6.77 4.46 -4.48
N LYS A 269 7.32 3.93 -3.39
CA LYS A 269 8.77 3.83 -3.26
C LYS A 269 9.16 3.05 -4.50
N GLY A 270 9.80 3.68 -5.49
CA GLY A 270 10.11 3.15 -6.83
C GLY A 270 11.05 1.95 -6.81
N VAL A 271 10.77 1.00 -5.94
CA VAL A 271 11.48 -0.23 -5.71
C VAL A 271 10.70 -1.27 -6.49
N LEU A 272 11.38 -1.84 -7.47
CA LEU A 272 10.97 -2.99 -8.24
C LEU A 272 10.44 -4.06 -7.27
N TRP A 273 9.13 -4.22 -7.14
CA TRP A 273 8.51 -5.29 -6.38
C TRP A 273 7.47 -5.94 -7.29
N GLY A 274 7.67 -7.23 -7.56
CA GLY A 274 7.05 -7.95 -8.66
C GLY A 274 7.90 -9.17 -9.00
N TRP A 275 7.64 -9.83 -10.12
CA TRP A 275 8.42 -10.98 -10.60
C TRP A 275 9.89 -10.61 -10.90
N GLU A 276 10.21 -9.33 -11.08
CA GLU A 276 11.56 -8.88 -11.42
C GLU A 276 12.59 -9.12 -10.31
N VAL A 277 12.21 -9.00 -9.03
CA VAL A 277 13.13 -9.26 -7.89
C VAL A 277 13.34 -10.75 -7.66
N PRO A 278 12.31 -11.61 -7.60
CA PRO A 278 12.46 -13.05 -7.62
C PRO A 278 13.27 -13.52 -8.83
N ALA A 279 13.03 -12.99 -10.04
CA ALA A 279 13.81 -13.32 -11.22
C ALA A 279 15.27 -12.86 -11.10
N TYR A 280 15.54 -11.67 -10.55
CA TYR A 280 16.89 -11.18 -10.33
C TYR A 280 17.66 -12.01 -9.28
N VAL A 281 17.02 -12.32 -8.15
CA VAL A 281 17.63 -13.15 -7.10
C VAL A 281 17.87 -14.57 -7.61
N TRP A 282 16.90 -15.14 -8.34
CA TRP A 282 17.01 -16.47 -8.94
C TRP A 282 18.10 -16.53 -10.01
N THR A 283 18.15 -15.57 -10.93
CA THR A 283 19.22 -15.49 -11.95
C THR A 283 20.60 -15.29 -11.33
N LYS A 284 20.72 -14.51 -10.26
CA LYS A 284 21.98 -14.36 -9.51
C LYS A 284 22.39 -15.65 -8.79
N ALA A 285 21.44 -16.37 -8.19
CA ALA A 285 21.70 -17.62 -7.49
C ALA A 285 22.14 -18.76 -8.43
N ILE A 286 21.68 -18.74 -9.70
CA ILE A 286 22.08 -19.72 -10.72
C ILE A 286 23.43 -19.34 -11.38
N ALA A 287 23.78 -18.05 -11.37
CA ALA A 287 25.02 -17.55 -11.96
C ALA A 287 26.26 -17.72 -11.06
N THR A 288 26.09 -18.24 -9.84
CA THR A 288 27.16 -18.71 -8.93
C THR A 288 27.20 -20.22 -8.92
#